data_AF-A0AAU3B1Z4-F1
#
_entry.id   AF-A0AAU3B1Z4-F1
#
_cell.length_a   1.000
_cell.length_b   1.000
_cell.length_c   1.000
_cell.angle_alpha   90.00
_cell.angle_beta   90.00
_cell.angle_gamma   90.00
#
_symmetry.space_group_name_H-M   'P 1'
#
loop_
_entity.id
_entity.type
_entity.pdbx_description
1 polymer ?
#
loop_
_entity_poly.entity_id
_entity_poly.type
_entity_poly.pdbx_seq_one_letter_code
_entity_poly.pdbx_strand_id
1 'polypeptide(L)'
;MVKYRRRVFGGRAAVRLRELTEANAVEKGWEIIALEVMPDHVHLFVEHEPKASVSYVANRFEGFTSRVLRDDFPHLQSQMPALW
;
A
#
# COMPACT_ATOMS: atom_id res chain seq x y z
N MET A 1 -7.93 -1.04 -2.20
CA MET A 1 -8.21 -2.37 -2.84
C MET A 1 -7.53 -2.39 -4.19
N VAL A 2 -7.03 -3.52 -4.71
CA VAL A 2 -6.35 -3.53 -6.01
C VAL A 2 -7.35 -3.26 -7.15
N LYS A 3 -6.93 -2.51 -8.17
CA LYS A 3 -7.72 -2.23 -9.36
C LYS A 3 -8.19 -3.53 -10.02
N TYR A 4 -9.48 -3.60 -10.32
CA TYR A 4 -10.16 -4.79 -10.85
C TYR A 4 -10.03 -6.05 -9.97
N ARG A 5 -9.69 -5.89 -8.68
CA ARG A 5 -9.46 -6.99 -7.72
C ARG A 5 -8.48 -8.05 -8.23
N ARG A 6 -7.47 -7.64 -9.00
CA ARG A 6 -6.44 -8.57 -9.47
C ARG A 6 -5.63 -9.09 -8.29
N ARG A 7 -5.34 -10.40 -8.31
CA ARG A 7 -4.53 -11.07 -7.28
C ARG A 7 -3.04 -10.87 -7.55
N VAL A 8 -2.53 -9.67 -7.27
CA VAL A 8 -1.14 -9.27 -7.58
C VAL A 8 -0.22 -9.28 -6.36
N PHE A 9 -0.77 -9.27 -5.15
CA PHE A 9 0.03 -9.31 -3.93
C PHE A 9 0.37 -10.74 -3.54
N GLY A 10 1.19 -11.38 -4.37
CA GLY A 10 1.80 -12.69 -4.10
C GLY A 10 3.32 -12.60 -3.97
N GLY A 11 3.90 -13.49 -3.16
CA GLY A 11 5.36 -13.63 -3.03
C GLY A 11 6.05 -12.30 -2.71
N ARG A 12 7.04 -11.93 -3.53
CA ARG A 12 7.88 -10.73 -3.33
C ARG A 12 7.09 -9.42 -3.33
N ALA A 13 6.00 -9.32 -4.09
CA ALA A 13 5.21 -8.10 -4.15
C ALA A 13 4.50 -7.82 -2.81
N ALA A 14 4.01 -8.87 -2.13
CA ALA A 14 3.38 -8.74 -0.83
C ALA A 14 4.40 -8.35 0.27
N VAL A 15 5.60 -8.94 0.24
CA VAL A 15 6.69 -8.60 1.16
C VAL A 15 7.09 -7.14 0.97
N ARG A 16 7.31 -6.73 -0.29
CA ARG A 16 7.70 -5.36 -0.63
C ARG A 16 6.65 -4.33 -0.20
N LEU A 17 5.36 -4.66 -0.36
CA LEU A 17 4.28 -3.80 0.09
C LEU A 17 4.32 -3.57 1.60
N ARG A 18 4.58 -4.61 2.41
CA ARG A 18 4.72 -4.48 3.87
C ARG A 18 5.87 -3.55 4.24
N GLU A 19 7.06 -3.76 3.65
CA GLU A 19 8.23 -2.90 3.87
C GLU A 19 7.94 -1.43 3.56
N LEU A 20 7.27 -1.16 2.43
CA LEU A 20 6.93 0.20 2.02
C LEU A 20 5.89 0.85 2.94
N THR A 21 4.89 0.08 3.38
CA THR A 21 3.87 0.56 4.32
C THR A 21 4.50 0.91 5.66
N GLU A 22 5.37 0.04 6.19
CA GLU A 22 6.11 0.28 7.45
C GLU A 22 7.04 1.50 7.32
N ALA A 23 7.82 1.59 6.24
CA ALA A 23 8.72 2.71 6.01
C ALA A 23 7.98 4.06 5.93
N ASN A 24 6.82 4.09 5.25
CA ASN A 24 6.00 5.29 5.14
C ASN A 24 5.39 5.70 6.49
N ALA A 25 4.94 4.74 7.30
CA ALA A 25 4.45 5.02 8.64
C ALA A 25 5.55 5.61 9.54
N VAL A 26 6.76 5.03 9.50
CA VAL A 26 7.93 5.56 10.22
C VAL A 26 8.29 6.98 9.77
N GLU A 27 8.31 7.24 8.46
CA GLU A 27 8.57 8.58 7.91
C GLU A 27 7.56 9.62 8.41
N LYS A 28 6.30 9.21 8.61
CA LYS A 28 5.22 10.09 9.07
C LYS A 28 5.05 10.15 10.60
N GLY A 29 5.77 9.31 11.34
CA GLY A 29 5.56 9.14 12.78
C GLY A 29 4.17 8.57 13.10
N TRP A 30 3.63 7.71 12.22
CA TRP A 30 2.38 6.99 12.43
C TRP A 30 2.65 5.59 12.96
N GLU A 31 1.71 5.05 13.71
CA GLU A 31 1.82 3.72 14.31
C GLU A 31 0.91 2.73 13.59
N ILE A 32 1.47 1.63 13.08
CA ILE A 32 0.69 0.54 12.48
C ILE A 32 0.30 -0.44 13.60
N ILE A 33 -0.98 -0.50 13.91
CA ILE A 33 -1.53 -1.43 14.90
C ILE A 33 -1.72 -2.82 14.28
N ALA A 34 -2.16 -2.89 13.02
CA ALA A 34 -2.30 -4.14 12.29
C ALA A 34 -2.15 -3.95 10.77
N LEU A 35 -1.49 -4.90 10.11
CA LEU A 35 -1.33 -4.92 8.65
C LEU A 35 -1.49 -6.35 8.10
N GLU A 36 -2.54 -6.54 7.31
CA GLU A 36 -2.80 -7.79 6.60
C GLU A 36 -2.82 -7.55 5.09
N VAL A 37 -1.99 -8.29 4.37
CA VAL A 37 -1.93 -8.24 2.91
C VAL A 37 -2.58 -9.50 2.36
N MET A 38 -3.68 -9.30 1.64
CA MET A 38 -4.41 -10.33 0.91
C MET A 38 -4.04 -10.23 -0.58
N PRO A 39 -4.26 -11.28 -1.39
CA PRO A 39 -3.83 -11.27 -2.79
C PRO A 39 -4.37 -10.09 -3.62
N ASP A 40 -5.58 -9.59 -3.34
CA ASP A 40 -6.28 -8.54 -4.09
C ASP A 40 -6.62 -7.28 -3.25
N HIS A 41 -6.27 -7.25 -1.96
CA HIS A 41 -6.54 -6.10 -1.08
C HIS A 41 -5.62 -6.09 0.15
N VAL A 42 -5.65 -4.99 0.91
CA VAL A 42 -4.89 -4.82 2.14
C VAL A 42 -5.82 -4.29 3.21
N HIS A 43 -5.71 -4.83 4.43
CA HIS A 43 -6.26 -4.22 5.62
C HIS A 43 -5.13 -3.55 6.40
N LEU A 44 -5.28 -2.26 6.65
CA LEU A 44 -4.34 -1.47 7.43
C LEU A 44 -5.10 -0.77 8.55
N PHE A 45 -4.68 -1.05 9.78
CA PHE A 45 -5.13 -0.33 10.97
C PHE A 45 -3.97 0.50 11.49
N VAL A 46 -4.13 1.82 11.44
CA VAL A 46 -3.07 2.79 11.69
C VAL A 46 -3.58 3.89 12.61
N GLU A 47 -2.78 4.22 13.61
CA GLU A 47 -2.94 5.40 14.44
C GLU A 47 -2.13 6.55 13.83
N HIS A 48 -2.78 7.70 13.69
CA HIS A 48 -2.20 8.89 13.09
C HIS A 48 -2.66 10.14 13.83
N GLU A 49 -1.97 11.26 13.58
CA GLU A 49 -2.32 12.54 14.20
C GLU A 49 -3.74 13.00 13.82
N PRO A 50 -4.52 13.59 14.74
CA PRO A 50 -5.92 14.00 14.48
C PRO A 50 -6.08 15.07 13.39
N LYS A 51 -5.01 15.79 13.06
CA LYS A 51 -5.02 16.85 12.04
C LYS A 51 -5.04 16.29 10.61
N ALA A 52 -4.53 15.08 10.42
CA ALA A 52 -4.55 14.42 9.13
C ALA A 52 -5.94 13.84 8.87
N SER A 53 -6.53 14.14 7.70
CA SER A 53 -7.78 13.51 7.31
C SER A 53 -7.56 12.03 6.97
N VAL A 54 -8.56 11.19 7.21
CA VAL A 54 -8.50 9.76 6.87
C VAL A 54 -8.18 9.55 5.38
N SER A 55 -8.75 10.37 4.50
CA SER A 55 -8.47 10.32 3.07
C SER A 55 -7.02 10.69 2.73
N TYR A 56 -6.42 11.64 3.44
CA TYR A 56 -5.00 11.97 3.28
C TYR A 56 -4.11 10.78 3.67
N VAL A 57 -4.41 10.15 4.81
CA VAL A 57 -3.66 8.98 5.31
C VAL A 57 -3.75 7.82 4.31
N ALA A 58 -4.95 7.49 3.86
CA ALA A 58 -5.16 6.46 2.84
C ALA A 58 -4.40 6.75 1.54
N ASN A 59 -4.57 7.97 0.99
CA ASN A 59 -3.88 8.40 -0.23
C ASN A 59 -2.35 8.38 -0.10
N ARG A 60 -1.82 8.66 1.10
CA ARG A 60 -0.39 8.62 1.35
C ARG A 60 0.15 7.19 1.23
N PHE A 61 -0.54 6.20 1.79
CA PHE A 61 -0.15 4.80 1.65
C PHE A 61 -0.34 4.31 0.21
N GLU A 62 -1.51 4.53 -0.38
CA GLU A 62 -1.84 4.06 -1.73
C GLU A 62 -0.93 4.68 -2.79
N GLY A 63 -0.75 6.00 -2.77
CA GLY A 63 0.07 6.71 -3.75
C GLY A 63 1.54 6.32 -3.69
N PHE A 64 2.13 6.27 -2.49
CA PHE A 64 3.53 5.90 -2.30
C PHE A 64 3.79 4.46 -2.74
N THR A 65 2.99 3.51 -2.23
CA THR A 65 3.15 2.09 -2.55
C THR A 65 2.89 1.81 -4.03
N SER A 66 1.88 2.44 -4.64
CA SER A 66 1.57 2.28 -6.07
C SER A 66 2.76 2.66 -6.94
N ARG A 67 3.38 3.81 -6.66
CA ARG A 67 4.53 4.28 -7.42
C ARG A 67 5.68 3.28 -7.32
N VAL A 68 6.13 2.99 -6.10
CA VAL A 68 7.33 2.16 -5.90
C VAL A 68 7.11 0.72 -6.37
N LEU A 69 5.94 0.11 -6.09
CA LEU A 69 5.66 -1.26 -6.55
C LEU A 69 5.56 -1.35 -8.06
N ARG A 70 4.97 -0.35 -8.73
CA ARG A 70 4.90 -0.37 -10.19
C ARG A 70 6.27 -0.20 -10.83
N ASP A 71 7.20 0.52 -10.20
CA ASP A 71 8.59 0.64 -10.64
C ASP A 71 9.37 -0.67 -10.39
N ASP A 72 9.23 -1.27 -9.20
CA ASP A 72 9.90 -2.52 -8.81
C ASP A 72 9.38 -3.76 -9.58
N PHE A 73 8.11 -3.73 -10.00
CA PHE A 73 7.42 -4.85 -10.63
C PHE A 73 6.73 -4.42 -11.95
N PRO A 74 7.44 -4.40 -13.09
CA PRO A 74 6.91 -3.92 -14.37
C PRO A 74 5.64 -4.64 -14.86
N HIS A 75 5.42 -5.89 -14.44
CA HIS A 75 4.19 -6.62 -14.76
C HIS A 75 2.93 -5.99 -14.16
N LEU A 76 3.05 -5.21 -13.06
CA LEU A 76 1.94 -4.44 -12.50
C LEU A 76 1.54 -3.26 -13.40
N GLN A 77 2.48 -2.73 -14.19
CA GLN A 77 2.18 -1.66 -15.15
C GLN A 77 1.45 -2.20 -16.38
N SER A 78 1.87 -3.36 -16.90
CA SER A 78 1.29 -3.94 -18.11
C SER A 78 -0.11 -4.52 -17.90
N GLN A 79 -0.44 -4.97 -16.68
CA GLN A 79 -1.73 -5.61 -16.39
C GLN A 79 -2.85 -4.64 -15.98
N MET A 80 -2.53 -3.39 -15.62
CA MET A 80 -3.52 -2.42 -15.13
C MET A 80 -3.05 -0.95 -15.23
N PRO A 81 -3.98 0.00 -15.48
CA PRO A 81 -3.66 1.42 -15.60
C PRO A 81 -3.26 2.08 -14.27
N ALA A 82 -3.74 1.54 -13.14
CA ALA A 82 -3.40 1.96 -11.78
C ALA A 82 -3.39 0.73 -10.86
N LEU A 83 -2.63 0.78 -9.76
CA LEU A 83 -2.56 -0.34 -8.80
C LEU A 83 -3.78 -0.42 -7.89
N TRP A 84 -4.22 0.71 -7.35
CA TRP A 84 -5.38 0.84 -6.47
C TRP A 84 -6.62 1.30 -7.25
#